data_AF-A0A7S4ES69-F1
#
_entry.id   AF-A0A7S4ES69-F1
#
_cell.length_a   1.000
_cell.length_b   1.000
_cell.length_c   1.000
_cell.angle_alpha   90.00
_cell.angle_beta   90.00
_cell.angle_gamma   90.00
#
_symmetry.space_group_name_H-M   'P 1'
#
loop_
_entity.id
_entity.type
_entity.pdbx_description
1 polymer ?
#
loop_
_entity_poly.entity_id
_entity_poly.type
_entity_poly.pdbx_seq_one_letter_code
_entity_poly.pdbx_strand_id
1 'polypeptide(L)'
;EYPGETTWVVRSATTDEVFLTGGPYLDAGFLYAAEVFLPYDEYIFSILDSFGDGICCLYGNGEWTLLLQGQEVGRGGEFLDQELLEFVVPPVDLPPATPPAPPSLPSPPTLQVLVSILTDLFPSETTWTVVQEMDTVG
;
A
#
# COMPACT_ATOMS: atom_id res chain seq x y z
N GLU A 1 20.40 3.63 -9.29
CA GLU A 1 19.10 3.12 -8.86
C GLU A 1 18.30 2.74 -10.10
N TYR A 2 17.76 1.52 -10.11
CA TYR A 2 17.00 0.96 -11.24
C TYR A 2 15.58 0.64 -10.75
N PRO A 3 14.65 1.60 -10.84
CA PRO A 3 13.30 1.50 -10.26
C PRO A 3 12.48 0.34 -10.86
N GLY A 4 12.84 -0.11 -12.08
CA GLY A 4 12.18 -1.20 -12.77
C GLY A 4 12.40 -2.57 -12.14
N GLU A 5 13.28 -2.66 -11.15
CA GLU A 5 13.65 -3.91 -10.48
C GLU A 5 12.79 -4.15 -9.23
N THR A 6 12.20 -3.08 -8.69
CA THR A 6 11.42 -3.08 -7.46
C THR A 6 9.96 -3.45 -7.71
N THR A 7 9.48 -4.49 -7.03
CA THR A 7 8.05 -4.84 -6.97
C THR A 7 7.64 -5.12 -5.54
N TRP A 8 6.37 -4.94 -5.21
CA TRP A 8 5.87 -5.29 -3.87
C TRP A 8 4.42 -5.73 -3.89
N VAL A 9 4.02 -6.39 -2.80
CA VAL A 9 2.68 -6.93 -2.58
C VAL A 9 2.28 -6.81 -1.11
N VAL A 10 1.01 -6.52 -0.85
CA VAL A 10 0.36 -6.70 0.45
C VAL A 10 -0.68 -7.80 0.31
N ARG A 11 -0.56 -8.84 1.13
CA ARG A 11 -1.49 -9.98 1.15
C ARG A 11 -1.92 -10.34 2.57
N SER A 12 -3.10 -10.95 2.71
CA SER A 12 -3.55 -11.52 3.99
C SER A 12 -2.61 -12.65 4.41
N ALA A 13 -2.15 -12.63 5.65
CA ALA A 13 -1.37 -13.72 6.24
C ALA A 13 -2.22 -14.99 6.42
N THR A 14 -3.54 -14.84 6.49
CA THR A 14 -4.48 -15.93 6.75
C THR A 14 -4.97 -16.60 5.46
N THR A 15 -5.36 -15.81 4.45
CA THR A 15 -5.98 -16.33 3.22
C THR A 15 -5.05 -16.30 2.01
N ASP A 16 -3.89 -15.64 2.11
CA ASP A 16 -2.98 -15.34 1.00
C ASP A 16 -3.63 -14.46 -0.10
N GLU A 17 -4.80 -13.87 0.17
CA GLU A 17 -5.46 -12.92 -0.74
C GLU A 17 -4.64 -11.65 -0.90
N VAL A 18 -4.42 -11.23 -2.15
CA VAL A 18 -3.64 -10.04 -2.50
C VAL A 18 -4.56 -8.81 -2.54
N PHE A 19 -4.22 -7.80 -1.75
CA PHE A 19 -4.98 -6.55 -1.65
C PHE A 19 -4.33 -5.40 -2.42
N LEU A 20 -3.00 -5.37 -2.45
CA LEU A 20 -2.24 -4.37 -3.21
C LEU A 20 -1.02 -4.99 -3.86
N THR A 21 -0.67 -4.46 -5.01
CA THR A 21 0.62 -4.68 -5.67
C THR A 21 1.16 -3.35 -6.19
N GLY A 22 2.48 -3.30 -6.38
CA GLY A 22 3.14 -2.15 -7.00
C GLY A 22 4.45 -2.53 -7.68
N GLY A 23 4.94 -1.59 -8.48
CA GLY A 23 6.05 -1.82 -9.39
C GLY A 23 5.70 -2.74 -10.56
N PRO A 24 6.66 -3.01 -11.46
CA PRO A 24 7.96 -2.35 -11.57
C PRO A 24 7.82 -0.87 -11.93
N TYR A 25 8.77 -0.03 -11.48
CA TYR A 25 8.69 1.41 -11.64
C TYR A 25 9.58 1.93 -12.79
N LEU A 26 9.24 3.09 -13.36
CA LEU A 26 9.97 3.63 -14.51
C LEU A 26 10.92 4.76 -14.10
N ASP A 27 10.53 5.57 -13.13
CA ASP A 27 11.22 6.80 -12.78
C ASP A 27 11.96 6.62 -11.46
N ALA A 28 13.28 6.78 -11.51
CA ALA A 28 14.10 6.88 -10.31
C ALA A 28 13.83 8.26 -9.71
N GLY A 29 13.61 8.32 -8.40
CA GLY A 29 13.38 9.61 -7.76
C GLY A 29 11.98 10.23 -8.01
N PHE A 30 10.95 9.44 -8.36
CA PHE A 30 9.52 9.73 -8.13
C PHE A 30 8.71 8.96 -7.02
N LEU A 31 8.03 9.66 -6.09
CA LEU A 31 7.16 9.08 -5.02
C LEU A 31 5.96 8.24 -5.54
N TYR A 32 6.01 6.90 -5.49
CA TYR A 32 4.88 6.01 -5.80
C TYR A 32 3.95 5.68 -4.61
N ALA A 33 2.81 6.36 -4.47
CA ALA A 33 1.80 6.03 -3.46
C ALA A 33 0.69 5.10 -3.99
N ALA A 34 0.17 4.18 -3.16
CA ALA A 34 -1.00 3.35 -3.44
C ALA A 34 -1.86 3.19 -2.18
N GLU A 35 -3.18 3.35 -2.26
CA GLU A 35 -4.05 3.18 -1.09
C GLU A 35 -5.10 2.09 -1.28
N VAL A 36 -5.41 1.36 -0.23
CA VAL A 36 -6.47 0.33 -0.21
C VAL A 36 -7.17 0.34 1.12
N PHE A 37 -8.41 -0.13 1.17
CA PHE A 37 -9.02 -0.43 2.45
C PHE A 37 -8.82 -1.90 2.83
N LEU A 38 -8.19 -2.16 3.99
CA LEU A 38 -7.98 -3.51 4.51
C LEU A 38 -9.02 -3.84 5.58
N PRO A 39 -9.63 -5.04 5.57
CA PRO A 39 -10.40 -5.54 6.72
C PRO A 39 -9.49 -5.81 7.93
N TYR A 40 -10.11 -6.11 9.08
CA TYR A 40 -9.39 -6.63 10.24
C TYR A 40 -8.79 -8.00 9.91
N ASP A 41 -7.46 -8.06 9.86
CA ASP A 41 -6.67 -9.28 9.67
C ASP A 41 -5.19 -8.99 9.96
N GLU A 42 -4.39 -10.04 9.88
CA GLU A 42 -2.93 -9.98 9.80
C GLU A 42 -2.50 -9.98 8.33
N TYR A 43 -1.47 -9.18 8.02
CA TYR A 43 -1.00 -8.95 6.66
C TYR A 43 0.50 -9.09 6.55
N ILE A 44 0.94 -9.46 5.35
CA ILE A 44 2.34 -9.53 4.97
C ILE A 44 2.56 -8.54 3.83
N PHE A 45 3.38 -7.54 4.09
CA PHE A 45 4.03 -6.75 3.05
C PHE A 45 5.29 -7.49 2.60
N SER A 46 5.47 -7.63 1.29
CA SER A 46 6.69 -8.18 0.69
C SER A 46 7.15 -7.25 -0.40
N ILE A 47 8.42 -6.85 -0.36
CA ILE A 47 9.08 -6.09 -1.41
C ILE A 47 10.24 -6.92 -1.97
N LEU A 48 10.41 -6.88 -3.27
CA LEU A 48 11.39 -7.66 -4.01
C LEU A 48 12.18 -6.74 -4.93
N ASP A 49 13.47 -7.01 -5.01
CA ASP A 49 14.36 -6.46 -6.01
C ASP A 49 14.90 -7.60 -6.88
N SER A 50 14.69 -7.50 -8.20
CA SER A 50 15.00 -8.60 -9.11
C SER A 50 16.49 -8.81 -9.40
N PHE A 51 17.34 -7.82 -9.11
CA PHE A 51 18.80 -7.89 -9.31
C PHE A 51 19.56 -8.15 -8.01
N GLY A 52 18.89 -8.00 -6.87
CA GLY A 52 19.40 -8.38 -5.56
C GLY A 52 20.38 -7.37 -4.96
N ASP A 53 20.40 -6.14 -5.48
CA ASP A 53 21.20 -5.04 -4.94
C ASP A 53 20.39 -4.09 -4.05
N GLY A 54 19.07 -4.29 -4.02
CA GLY A 54 18.14 -3.58 -3.16
C GLY A 54 17.83 -2.17 -3.64
N ILE A 55 16.96 -1.49 -2.91
CA ILE A 55 16.55 -0.12 -3.26
C ILE A 55 17.41 0.95 -2.58
N CYS A 56 18.27 0.60 -1.60
CA CYS A 56 19.07 1.56 -0.84
C CYS A 56 20.60 1.38 -0.89
N CYS A 57 21.23 2.54 -0.72
CA CYS A 57 22.41 2.88 0.09
C CYS A 57 23.75 2.86 -0.64
N LEU A 58 23.99 1.83 -1.46
CA LEU A 58 25.12 1.84 -2.39
C LEU A 58 24.70 2.23 -3.80
N TYR A 59 23.46 1.93 -4.18
CA TYR A 59 22.94 2.10 -5.53
C TYR A 59 21.83 3.15 -5.62
N GLY A 60 21.50 3.80 -4.51
CA GLY A 60 20.71 5.03 -4.43
C GLY A 60 20.13 5.28 -3.03
N ASN A 61 18.97 5.94 -2.93
CA ASN A 61 18.38 6.34 -1.64
C ASN A 61 16.89 5.97 -1.55
N GLY A 62 16.48 4.90 -2.24
CA GLY A 62 15.13 4.38 -2.20
C GLY A 62 14.76 3.86 -0.81
N GLU A 63 13.48 4.01 -0.48
CA GLU A 63 12.92 3.61 0.80
C GLU A 63 11.43 3.32 0.64
N TRP A 64 10.92 2.34 1.39
CA TRP A 64 9.49 2.08 1.51
C TRP A 64 9.01 2.45 2.93
N THR A 65 7.77 2.92 3.03
CA THR A 65 7.11 3.22 4.30
C THR A 65 5.65 2.75 4.22
N LEU A 66 5.19 2.06 5.27
CA LEU A 66 3.82 1.59 5.37
C LEU A 66 3.11 2.35 6.49
N LEU A 67 2.00 3.03 6.15
CA LEU A 67 1.20 3.80 7.08
C LEU A 67 -0.18 3.15 7.26
N LEU A 68 -0.58 2.91 8.50
CA LEU A 68 -1.92 2.48 8.87
C LEU A 68 -2.62 3.64 9.60
N GLN A 69 -3.70 4.17 9.02
CA GLN A 69 -4.40 5.36 9.55
C GLN A 69 -3.46 6.56 9.79
N GLY A 70 -2.44 6.73 8.95
CA GLY A 70 -1.43 7.78 9.10
C GLY A 70 -0.41 7.54 10.22
N GLN A 71 -0.38 6.36 10.84
CA GLN A 71 0.69 5.94 11.74
C GLN A 71 1.64 4.99 11.01
N GLU A 72 2.95 5.22 11.14
CA GLU A 72 3.96 4.32 10.58
C GLU A 72 3.94 2.98 11.30
N VAL A 73 3.74 1.91 10.53
CA VAL A 73 3.81 0.52 11.02
C VAL A 73 5.05 -0.21 10.51
N GLY A 74 5.76 0.37 9.54
CA GLY A 74 7.09 -0.08 9.17
C GLY A 74 7.73 0.76 8.07
N ARG A 75 9.04 0.63 7.97
CA ARG A 75 9.91 1.36 7.05
C ARG A 75 11.16 0.54 6.77
N GLY A 76 11.68 0.61 5.55
CA GLY A 76 12.85 -0.15 5.14
C GLY A 76 13.34 0.20 3.74
N GLY A 77 14.30 -0.56 3.23
CA GLY A 77 14.96 -0.29 1.96
C GLY A 77 16.38 -0.87 1.86
N GLU A 78 16.98 -1.20 3.00
CA GLU A 78 18.26 -1.91 3.11
C GLU A 78 18.06 -3.43 3.04
N PHE A 79 17.76 -3.95 1.86
CA PHE A 79 17.68 -5.39 1.59
C PHE A 79 18.44 -5.73 0.31
N LEU A 80 18.67 -7.03 0.06
CA LEU A 80 19.25 -7.50 -1.20
C LEU A 80 18.11 -7.89 -2.15
N ASP A 81 17.67 -9.14 -2.10
CA ASP A 81 16.62 -9.64 -3.01
C ASP A 81 15.19 -9.33 -2.52
N GLN A 82 14.96 -9.35 -1.21
CA GLN A 82 13.63 -9.15 -0.66
C GLN A 82 13.63 -8.70 0.80
N GLU A 83 12.52 -8.09 1.21
CA GLU A 83 12.20 -7.77 2.60
C GLU A 83 10.72 -8.06 2.88
N LEU A 84 10.42 -8.52 4.10
CA LEU A 84 9.07 -8.83 4.54
C LEU A 84 8.75 -8.10 5.85
N LEU A 85 7.53 -7.57 5.93
CA LEU A 85 6.99 -6.98 7.16
C LEU A 85 5.61 -7.58 7.43
N GLU A 86 5.45 -8.15 8.62
CA GLU A 86 4.15 -8.56 9.15
C GLU A 86 3.53 -7.39 9.93
N PHE A 87 2.25 -7.09 9.67
CA PHE A 87 1.52 -6.05 10.37
C PHE A 87 0.07 -6.44 10.59
N VAL A 88 -0.57 -5.82 11.59
CA VAL A 88 -1.96 -6.13 11.98
C VAL A 88 -2.83 -4.91 11.74
N VAL A 89 -3.97 -5.10 11.07
CA VAL A 89 -5.02 -4.09 10.99
C VAL A 89 -5.98 -4.33 12.15
N PRO A 90 -6.06 -3.45 13.15
CA PRO A 90 -6.93 -3.64 14.31
C PRO A 90 -8.40 -3.47 13.92
N PRO A 91 -9.34 -4.04 14.71
CA PRO A 91 -10.76 -3.86 14.45
C PRO A 91 -11.12 -2.37 14.61
N VAL A 92 -11.98 -1.87 13.73
CA VAL A 92 -12.52 -0.52 13.85
C VAL A 92 -13.53 -0.51 14.98
N ASP A 93 -13.25 0.25 16.04
CA ASP A 93 -14.25 0.59 17.04
C ASP A 93 -15.26 1.56 16.42
N LEU A 94 -16.29 1.00 15.76
CA LEU A 94 -17.39 1.81 15.24
C LEU A 94 -18.21 2.35 16.42
N PRO A 95 -18.50 3.67 16.49
CA PRO A 95 -19.52 4.15 17.40
C PRO A 95 -20.83 3.41 17.10
N PRO A 96 -21.64 3.06 18.12
CA PRO A 96 -22.91 2.40 17.90
C PRO A 96 -23.72 3.21 16.88
N ALA A 97 -24.04 2.57 15.75
CA ALA A 97 -24.77 3.21 14.67
C ALA A 97 -26.03 3.86 15.24
N THR A 98 -26.21 5.16 14.99
CA THR A 98 -27.51 5.81 15.18
C THR A 98 -28.60 4.99 14.47
N PRO A 99 -29.83 4.95 15.02
CA PRO A 99 -30.88 4.02 14.60
C PRO A 99 -31.05 3.91 13.08
N PRO A 100 -31.36 2.72 12.55
CA PRO A 100 -31.13 2.39 11.16
C PRO A 100 -32.00 3.24 10.22
N ALA A 101 -31.35 3.92 9.28
CA ALA A 101 -31.98 4.34 8.04
C ALA A 101 -32.47 3.07 7.29
N PRO A 102 -33.52 3.18 6.44
CA PRO A 102 -34.10 2.05 5.71
C PRO A 102 -33.05 1.19 4.98
N PRO A 103 -33.33 -0.10 4.74
CA PRO A 103 -32.33 -1.11 4.41
C PRO A 103 -31.67 -0.86 3.06
N SER A 104 -30.58 -0.09 3.06
CA SER A 104 -29.49 -0.25 2.08
C SER A 104 -28.54 -1.31 2.61
N LEU A 105 -28.11 -2.20 1.74
CA LEU A 105 -27.20 -3.32 2.03
C LEU A 105 -26.02 -2.83 2.91
N PRO A 106 -25.71 -3.47 4.05
CA PRO A 106 -24.58 -3.05 4.88
C PRO A 106 -23.27 -3.32 4.13
N SER A 107 -22.56 -2.27 3.72
CA SER A 107 -21.17 -2.39 3.30
C SER A 107 -20.31 -2.87 4.49
N PRO A 108 -19.40 -3.83 4.29
CA PRO A 108 -18.47 -4.23 5.35
C PRO A 108 -17.59 -3.03 5.74
N PRO A 109 -17.24 -2.87 7.04
CA PRO A 109 -16.34 -1.82 7.47
C PRO A 109 -14.94 -2.11 6.93
N THR A 110 -14.42 -1.21 6.11
CA THR A 110 -13.06 -1.29 5.57
C THR A 110 -12.26 -0.07 6.05
N LEU A 111 -10.96 -0.23 6.29
CA LEU A 111 -10.10 0.77 6.92
C LEU A 111 -9.10 1.34 5.91
N GLN A 112 -9.08 2.67 5.70
CA GLN A 112 -8.23 3.29 4.66
C GLN A 112 -6.74 3.13 5.02
N VAL A 113 -6.00 2.43 4.17
CA VAL A 113 -4.54 2.30 4.20
C VAL A 113 -4.00 3.14 3.07
N LEU A 114 -3.18 4.13 3.38
CA LEU A 114 -2.46 4.94 2.40
C LEU A 114 -1.01 4.47 2.39
N VAL A 115 -0.58 3.84 1.31
CA VAL A 115 0.84 3.61 1.03
C VAL A 115 1.34 4.84 0.28
N SER A 116 2.45 5.43 0.72
CA SER A 116 3.10 6.53 0.03
C SER A 116 4.59 6.22 -0.06
N ILE A 117 5.09 5.87 -1.25
CA ILE A 117 6.54 5.64 -1.45
C ILE A 117 7.15 6.93 -1.92
N LEU A 118 8.08 7.60 -1.20
CA LEU A 118 8.66 8.89 -1.63
C LEU A 118 9.91 8.64 -2.44
N THR A 119 10.01 9.28 -3.58
CA THR A 119 11.14 9.14 -4.48
C THR A 119 11.29 10.56 -5.07
N ASP A 120 12.55 11.02 -5.16
CA ASP A 120 13.10 12.40 -5.16
C ASP A 120 12.54 13.55 -6.08
N LEU A 121 13.39 14.48 -6.53
CA LEU A 121 13.29 15.94 -6.33
C LEU A 121 12.58 16.77 -7.44
N PHE A 122 11.36 16.47 -7.91
CA PHE A 122 10.60 17.42 -8.77
C PHE A 122 9.07 17.44 -8.53
N PRO A 123 8.55 18.37 -7.71
CA PRO A 123 7.16 18.36 -7.23
C PRO A 123 6.10 18.98 -8.18
N SER A 124 6.40 19.25 -9.46
CA SER A 124 5.50 20.02 -10.35
C SER A 124 4.64 19.20 -11.33
N GLU A 125 4.78 17.89 -11.41
CA GLU A 125 3.91 17.05 -12.23
C GLU A 125 3.62 15.79 -11.41
N THR A 126 2.44 15.60 -10.81
CA THR A 126 1.32 14.97 -11.52
C THR A 126 0.03 15.08 -10.69
N THR A 127 -1.05 15.50 -11.33
CA THR A 127 -2.43 15.45 -10.82
C THR A 127 -3.12 14.16 -11.28
N TRP A 128 -3.81 13.47 -10.38
CA TRP A 128 -4.65 12.30 -10.72
C TRP A 128 -6.11 12.54 -10.35
N THR A 129 -7.03 11.99 -11.16
CA THR A 129 -8.47 11.95 -10.89
C THR A 129 -8.89 10.49 -10.77
N VAL A 130 -9.43 10.08 -9.62
CA VAL A 130 -10.02 8.73 -9.45
C VAL A 130 -11.34 8.68 -10.22
N VAL A 131 -11.43 7.78 -11.21
CA VAL A 131 -12.69 7.44 -11.86
C VAL A 131 -13.27 6.23 -11.13
N GLN A 132 -14.37 6.42 -10.40
CA GLN A 132 -15.15 5.33 -9.85
C GLN A 132 -16.07 4.84 -10.97
N GLU A 133 -15.77 3.68 -11.56
CA GLU A 133 -16.77 2.99 -12.39
C GLU A 133 -17.91 2.57 -11.46
N MET A 134 -19.02 3.29 -11.56
CA MET A 134 -20.29 2.85 -11.00
C MET A 134 -20.77 1.70 -11.87
N ASP A 135 -20.77 0.48 -11.34
CA ASP A 135 -21.47 -0.65 -11.92
C ASP A 135 -22.93 -0.26 -12.21
N THR A 136 -23.23 0.00 -13.49
CA THR A 136 -24.60 0.03 -13.97
C THR A 136 -25.09 -1.41 -14.08
N VAL A 137 -25.85 -1.87 -13.09
CA VAL A 137 -26.71 -3.04 -13.25
C VAL A 137 -28.01 -2.60 -13.91
N GLY A 138 -28.23 -3.05 -15.14
CA GLY A 138 -29.50 -3.01 -15.88
C GLY A 138 -29.71 -4.34 -16.58
#